data_AF-A0A7S3W790-F1
#
_entry.id   AF-A0A7S3W790-F1
#
_cell.length_a   1.000
_cell.length_b   1.000
_cell.length_c   1.000
_cell.angle_alpha   90.00
_cell.angle_beta   90.00
_cell.angle_gamma   90.00
#
_symmetry.space_group_name_H-M   'P 1'
#
loop_
_entity.id
_entity.type
_entity.pdbx_description
1 polymer ?
#
loop_
_entity_poly.entity_id
_entity_poly.type
_entity_poly.pdbx_seq_one_letter_code
_entity_poly.pdbx_strand_id
1 'polypeptide(L)'
;GGGGGGGGGAVSEGGGGGGGSGGGESPMSLLAREGEKELQAALQKVQADMESQGCSREEIGSQLASVRESHAAYMRQQRQMLQEREEVYKEAIAEGLTPEAAKARVQACAQWQQQMQRLQAKHQAAMQKTHHEAEAAGVSPAEIKRRLEAQRRLQQAEAEAWQQKMRARQQAASEAAEKGQSAAEVEKAVKAVTRAQDAAWAEREAALLAAEGVARREAAEAARQLADASLSPEIRRILLARVRIGGLSARPDLNGREGVAKMWVVEKSRFAVLVDGQGAKAAEQLLLKAANLTVLQPAGGGGGGSGAAAEEEEPPPLE
;
A
#
# COMPACT_ATOMS: atom_id res chain seq x y z
N GLY A 1 67.27 38.75 -43.49
CA GLY A 1 67.88 37.41 -43.52
C GLY A 1 66.97 36.52 -42.71
N GLY A 2 66.30 35.56 -43.32
CA GLY A 2 66.88 34.29 -43.82
C GLY A 2 66.49 33.26 -42.75
N GLY A 3 65.46 32.44 -42.97
CA GLY A 3 65.48 31.26 -43.85
C GLY A 3 65.86 30.05 -42.98
N GLY A 4 65.18 28.91 -42.97
CA GLY A 4 64.04 28.44 -43.73
C GLY A 4 63.78 26.96 -43.43
N GLY A 5 62.69 26.43 -44.00
CA GLY A 5 62.46 25.01 -44.30
C GLY A 5 61.91 24.13 -43.17
N GLY A 6 60.92 23.25 -43.40
CA GLY A 6 60.33 22.79 -44.65
C GLY A 6 60.09 21.29 -44.58
N GLY A 7 58.90 20.84 -45.00
CA GLY A 7 58.51 19.42 -45.11
C GLY A 7 57.17 19.17 -44.39
N GLY A 8 56.02 19.04 -45.04
CA GLY A 8 55.76 18.55 -46.39
C GLY A 8 55.46 17.06 -46.33
N GLY A 9 54.17 16.72 -46.20
CA GLY A 9 53.66 15.35 -46.20
C GLY A 9 52.15 15.35 -46.33
N ALA A 10 51.67 15.52 -47.57
CA ALA A 10 50.31 15.19 -47.97
C ALA A 10 50.24 13.70 -48.39
N VAL A 11 49.01 13.22 -48.63
CA VAL A 11 48.54 11.88 -49.07
C VAL A 11 48.11 10.96 -47.91
N SER A 12 46.94 10.32 -47.85
CA SER A 12 45.86 10.08 -48.82
C SER A 12 44.53 9.86 -48.08
N GLU A 13 43.43 10.17 -48.76
CA GLU A 13 42.11 9.55 -48.57
C GLU A 13 42.22 8.01 -48.69
N GLY A 14 41.45 7.28 -47.88
CA GLY A 14 41.34 5.84 -47.99
C GLY A 14 40.52 5.28 -46.84
N GLY A 15 39.26 4.96 -47.14
CA GLY A 15 38.24 4.61 -46.17
C GLY A 15 38.47 3.31 -45.38
N GLY A 16 37.48 3.01 -44.56
CA GLY A 16 37.41 1.76 -43.85
C GLY A 16 36.47 1.90 -42.67
N GLY A 17 35.19 1.62 -42.90
CA GLY A 17 34.22 1.42 -41.84
C GLY A 17 34.77 0.43 -40.81
N GLY A 18 34.95 0.92 -39.60
CA GLY A 18 35.17 0.11 -38.41
C GLY A 18 33.99 0.34 -37.48
N GLY A 19 32.78 0.01 -37.94
CA GLY A 19 31.64 -0.18 -37.07
C GLY A 19 32.00 -1.32 -36.12
N GLY A 20 32.59 -0.96 -34.97
CA GLY A 20 32.83 -1.87 -33.88
C GLY A 20 31.49 -2.29 -33.30
N SER A 21 30.84 -3.26 -33.94
CA SER A 21 29.87 -4.15 -33.29
C SER A 21 30.65 -4.93 -32.24
N GLY A 22 30.90 -4.31 -31.10
CA GLY A 22 31.15 -5.01 -29.86
C GLY A 22 29.90 -5.86 -29.61
N GLY A 23 29.98 -7.15 -29.94
CA GLY A 23 28.97 -8.16 -29.63
C GLY A 23 28.86 -8.36 -28.12
N GLY A 24 28.41 -7.33 -27.41
CA GLY A 24 27.93 -7.46 -26.05
C GLY A 24 26.65 -8.29 -26.08
N GLU A 25 26.62 -9.39 -25.33
CA GLU A 25 25.40 -10.15 -25.08
C GLU A 25 24.28 -9.16 -24.70
N SER A 26 23.10 -9.29 -25.32
CA SER A 26 21.96 -8.44 -24.99
C SER A 26 21.64 -8.56 -23.49
N PRO A 27 21.25 -7.47 -22.80
CA PRO A 27 20.83 -7.52 -21.39
C PRO A 27 19.79 -8.61 -21.11
N MET A 28 18.91 -8.88 -22.09
CA MET A 28 17.90 -9.94 -22.00
C MET A 28 18.51 -11.35 -22.04
N SER A 29 19.54 -11.57 -22.88
CA SER A 29 20.23 -12.87 -22.96
C SER A 29 21.08 -13.16 -21.72
N LEU A 30 21.71 -12.12 -21.16
CA LEU A 30 22.44 -12.22 -19.89
C LEU A 30 21.51 -12.58 -18.74
N LEU A 31 20.40 -11.85 -18.61
CA LEU A 31 19.39 -12.09 -17.59
C LEU A 31 18.84 -13.53 -17.65
N ALA A 32 18.55 -14.05 -18.85
CA ALA A 32 18.06 -15.42 -19.01
C ALA A 32 19.08 -16.46 -18.49
N ARG A 33 20.36 -16.32 -18.87
CA ARG A 33 21.43 -17.25 -18.46
C ARG A 33 21.70 -17.20 -16.96
N GLU A 34 21.72 -16.01 -16.38
CA GLU A 34 21.94 -15.83 -14.94
C GLU A 34 20.76 -16.35 -14.13
N GLY A 35 19.53 -16.06 -14.57
CA GLY A 35 18.31 -16.57 -13.94
C GLY A 35 18.25 -18.10 -13.90
N GLU A 36 18.63 -18.79 -14.98
CA GLU A 36 18.68 -20.25 -14.99
C GLU A 36 19.66 -20.82 -13.96
N LYS A 37 20.84 -20.20 -13.81
CA LYS A 37 21.82 -20.60 -12.79
C LYS A 37 21.30 -20.37 -11.38
N GLU A 38 20.67 -19.22 -11.13
CA GLU A 38 20.05 -18.90 -9.84
C GLU A 38 18.93 -19.88 -9.49
N LEU A 39 18.06 -20.21 -10.45
CA LEU A 39 17.00 -21.20 -10.25
C LEU A 39 17.58 -22.57 -9.90
N GLN A 40 18.59 -23.02 -10.64
CA GLN A 40 19.20 -24.33 -10.38
C GLN A 40 19.82 -24.40 -8.98
N ALA A 41 20.53 -23.36 -8.56
CA ALA A 41 21.09 -23.26 -7.21
C ALA A 41 19.99 -23.23 -6.13
N ALA A 42 18.91 -22.47 -6.34
CA ALA A 42 17.79 -22.38 -5.41
C ALA A 42 17.07 -23.72 -5.25
N LEU A 43 16.82 -24.44 -6.35
CA LEU A 43 16.18 -25.76 -6.32
C LEU A 43 17.04 -26.79 -5.59
N GLN A 44 18.36 -26.83 -5.86
CA GLN A 44 19.28 -27.72 -5.17
C GLN A 44 19.30 -27.46 -3.67
N LYS A 45 19.33 -26.20 -3.26
CA LYS A 45 19.33 -25.81 -1.85
C LYS A 45 18.03 -26.24 -1.15
N VAL A 46 16.87 -25.89 -1.71
CA VAL A 46 15.56 -26.24 -1.14
C VAL A 46 15.39 -27.75 -1.04
N GLN A 47 15.81 -28.48 -2.06
CA GLN A 47 15.77 -29.94 -2.05
C GLN A 47 16.63 -30.51 -0.90
N ALA A 48 17.90 -30.09 -0.78
CA ALA A 48 18.79 -30.57 0.27
C ALA A 48 18.28 -30.22 1.69
N ASP A 49 17.77 -29.00 1.88
CA ASP A 49 17.24 -28.55 3.16
C ASP A 49 16.02 -29.40 3.58
N MET A 50 15.09 -29.67 2.65
CA MET A 50 13.90 -30.48 2.95
C MET A 50 14.20 -31.98 3.12
N GLU A 51 15.14 -32.53 2.35
CA GLU A 51 15.62 -33.90 2.54
C GLU A 51 16.23 -34.07 3.94
N SER A 52 16.99 -33.08 4.42
CA SER A 52 17.57 -33.09 5.76
C SER A 52 16.54 -33.01 6.89
N GLN A 53 15.37 -32.42 6.61
CA GLN A 53 14.24 -32.32 7.53
C GLN A 53 13.34 -33.56 7.52
N GLY A 54 13.65 -34.56 6.67
CA GLY A 54 12.86 -35.78 6.56
C GLY A 54 11.51 -35.59 5.88
N CYS A 55 11.34 -34.52 5.08
CA CYS A 55 10.13 -34.29 4.31
C CYS A 55 9.88 -35.41 3.30
N SER A 56 8.62 -35.70 3.02
CA SER A 56 8.23 -36.67 2.00
C SER A 56 8.57 -36.17 0.60
N ARG A 57 8.68 -37.11 -0.35
CA ARG A 57 8.95 -36.80 -1.76
C ARG A 57 7.87 -35.91 -2.38
N GLU A 58 6.62 -36.05 -1.94
CA GLU A 58 5.49 -35.24 -2.40
C GLU A 58 5.60 -33.79 -1.89
N GLU A 59 5.95 -33.59 -0.62
CA GLU A 59 6.20 -32.26 -0.04
C GLU A 59 7.38 -31.57 -0.73
N ILE A 60 8.48 -32.28 -0.94
CA ILE A 60 9.65 -31.77 -1.68
C ILE A 60 9.25 -31.38 -3.11
N GLY A 61 8.48 -32.24 -3.81
CA GLY A 61 8.01 -31.97 -5.16
C GLY A 61 7.12 -30.73 -5.25
N SER A 62 6.20 -30.57 -4.30
CA SER A 62 5.32 -29.39 -4.18
C SER A 62 6.13 -28.11 -3.96
N GLN A 63 7.10 -28.14 -3.04
CA GLN A 63 7.91 -26.97 -2.74
C GLN A 63 8.81 -26.57 -3.93
N LEU A 64 9.43 -27.54 -4.61
CA LEU A 64 10.22 -27.26 -5.82
C LEU A 64 9.38 -26.67 -6.94
N ALA A 65 8.12 -27.11 -7.11
CA ALA A 65 7.18 -26.51 -8.06
C ALA A 65 6.88 -25.05 -7.69
N SER A 66 6.63 -24.76 -6.42
CA SER A 66 6.41 -23.39 -5.91
C SER A 66 7.63 -22.48 -6.15
N VAL A 67 8.84 -22.98 -5.94
CA VAL A 67 10.09 -22.25 -6.22
C VAL A 67 10.23 -21.94 -7.72
N ARG A 68 9.95 -22.92 -8.60
CA ARG A 68 9.98 -22.70 -10.06
C ARG A 68 8.97 -21.66 -10.50
N GLU A 69 7.75 -21.71 -9.97
CA GLU A 69 6.71 -20.75 -10.31
C GLU A 69 7.07 -19.34 -9.85
N SER A 70 7.55 -19.20 -8.61
CA SER A 70 8.01 -17.93 -8.04
C SER A 70 9.16 -17.34 -8.85
N HIS A 71 10.15 -18.16 -9.23
CA HIS A 71 11.26 -17.72 -10.06
C HIS A 71 10.81 -17.36 -11.48
N ALA A 72 9.91 -18.12 -12.09
CA ALA A 72 9.36 -17.80 -13.41
C ALA A 72 8.60 -16.47 -13.40
N ALA A 73 7.84 -16.18 -12.34
CA ALA A 73 7.18 -14.89 -12.15
C ALA A 73 8.20 -13.75 -12.01
N TYR A 74 9.24 -13.94 -11.19
CA TYR A 74 10.35 -12.98 -11.07
C TYR A 74 11.02 -12.69 -12.42
N MET A 75 11.33 -13.73 -13.19
CA MET A 75 11.97 -13.57 -14.51
C MET A 75 11.06 -12.88 -15.53
N ARG A 76 9.75 -13.13 -15.50
CA ARG A 76 8.79 -12.37 -16.31
C ARG A 76 8.82 -10.88 -15.95
N GLN A 77 8.81 -10.57 -14.66
CA GLN A 77 8.88 -9.20 -14.16
C GLN A 77 10.20 -8.49 -14.56
N GLN A 78 11.34 -9.17 -14.43
CA GLN A 78 12.64 -8.60 -14.82
C GLN A 78 12.71 -8.31 -16.34
N ARG A 79 12.19 -9.22 -17.17
CA ARG A 79 12.11 -9.01 -18.62
C ARG A 79 11.23 -7.84 -18.99
N GLN A 80 10.04 -7.75 -18.38
CA GLN A 80 9.14 -6.63 -18.58
C GLN A 80 9.80 -5.29 -18.21
N MET A 81 10.49 -5.23 -17.06
CA MET A 81 11.20 -4.02 -16.63
C MET A 81 12.29 -3.60 -17.64
N LEU A 82 13.05 -4.55 -18.19
CA LEU A 82 14.06 -4.24 -19.21
C LEU A 82 13.42 -3.71 -20.50
N GLN A 83 12.30 -4.29 -20.92
CA GLN A 83 11.55 -3.82 -22.09
C GLN A 83 11.03 -2.39 -21.89
N GLU A 84 10.36 -2.12 -20.77
CA GLU A 84 9.87 -0.77 -20.44
C GLU A 84 11.01 0.26 -20.41
N ARG A 85 12.18 -0.11 -19.87
CA ARG A 85 13.36 0.77 -19.87
C ARG A 85 13.90 1.05 -21.27
N GLU A 86 13.86 0.05 -22.15
CA GLU A 86 14.27 0.21 -23.55
C GLU A 86 13.28 1.12 -24.30
N GLU A 87 11.98 0.99 -24.04
CA GLU A 87 10.93 1.85 -24.60
C GLU A 87 11.11 3.30 -24.16
N VAL A 88 11.26 3.55 -22.85
CA VAL A 88 11.51 4.91 -22.32
C VAL A 88 12.77 5.53 -22.94
N TYR A 89 13.81 4.73 -23.19
CA TYR A 89 15.02 5.19 -23.87
C TYR A 89 14.73 5.58 -25.32
N LYS A 90 14.03 4.72 -26.08
CA LYS A 90 13.68 4.97 -27.48
C LYS A 90 12.82 6.22 -27.64
N GLU A 91 11.82 6.39 -26.77
CA GLU A 91 10.98 7.59 -26.73
C GLU A 91 11.81 8.85 -26.46
N ALA A 92 12.78 8.78 -25.53
CA ALA A 92 13.61 9.93 -25.19
C ALA A 92 14.46 10.38 -26.39
N ILE A 93 15.04 9.42 -27.10
CA ILE A 93 15.79 9.69 -28.32
C ILE A 93 14.88 10.25 -29.41
N ALA A 94 13.66 9.73 -29.55
CA ALA A 94 12.67 10.24 -30.52
C ALA A 94 12.23 11.68 -30.22
N GLU A 95 12.17 12.08 -28.95
CA GLU A 95 11.94 13.45 -28.50
C GLU A 95 13.15 14.38 -28.69
N GLY A 96 14.27 13.87 -29.21
CA GLY A 96 15.49 14.65 -29.49
C GLY A 96 16.42 14.82 -28.28
N LEU A 97 16.23 14.06 -27.20
CA LEU A 97 17.17 14.07 -26.08
C LEU A 97 18.52 13.46 -26.49
N THR A 98 19.60 13.97 -25.91
CA THR A 98 20.92 13.33 -26.08
C THR A 98 20.92 11.93 -25.45
N PRO A 99 21.81 11.02 -25.89
CA PRO A 99 21.94 9.71 -25.26
C PRO A 99 22.20 9.76 -23.75
N GLU A 100 22.94 10.76 -23.24
CA GLU A 100 23.10 10.93 -21.79
C GLU A 100 21.80 11.33 -21.10
N ALA A 101 21.06 12.28 -21.66
CA ALA A 101 19.79 12.74 -21.10
C ALA A 101 18.72 11.63 -21.14
N ALA A 102 18.68 10.84 -22.21
CA ALA A 102 17.82 9.67 -22.33
C ALA A 102 18.15 8.61 -21.27
N LYS A 103 19.44 8.30 -21.05
CA LYS A 103 19.87 7.39 -19.97
C LYS A 103 19.48 7.90 -18.59
N ALA A 104 19.63 9.20 -18.33
CA ALA A 104 19.23 9.80 -17.07
C ALA A 104 17.71 9.66 -16.84
N ARG A 105 16.89 9.84 -17.88
CA ARG A 105 15.43 9.64 -17.82
C ARG A 105 15.06 8.20 -17.50
N VAL A 106 15.69 7.22 -18.17
CA VAL A 106 15.50 5.80 -17.90
C VAL A 106 15.86 5.45 -16.45
N GLN A 107 16.97 5.99 -15.93
CA GLN A 107 17.39 5.78 -14.56
C GLN A 107 16.38 6.36 -13.55
N ALA A 108 15.89 7.58 -13.80
CA ALA A 108 14.87 8.21 -12.95
C ALA A 108 13.55 7.39 -12.94
N CYS A 109 13.11 6.92 -14.11
CA CYS A 109 11.94 6.04 -14.22
C CYS A 109 12.14 4.73 -13.45
N ALA A 110 13.28 4.06 -13.64
CA ALA A 110 13.59 2.81 -12.95
C ALA A 110 13.68 2.98 -11.41
N GLN A 111 14.26 4.09 -10.93
CA GLN A 111 14.29 4.40 -9.49
C GLN A 111 12.88 4.60 -8.94
N TRP A 112 12.01 5.31 -9.66
CA TRP A 112 10.63 5.51 -9.27
C TRP A 112 9.85 4.19 -9.23
N GLN A 113 9.96 3.36 -10.27
CA GLN A 113 9.34 2.02 -10.31
C GLN A 113 9.81 1.15 -9.12
N GLN A 114 11.11 1.14 -8.82
CA GLN A 114 11.65 0.40 -7.69
C GLN A 114 11.11 0.90 -6.34
N GLN A 115 10.96 2.22 -6.17
CA GLN A 115 10.34 2.79 -4.97
C GLN A 115 8.88 2.34 -4.83
N MET A 116 8.11 2.36 -5.92
CA MET A 116 6.72 1.92 -5.91
C MET A 116 6.57 0.43 -5.59
N GLN A 117 7.44 -0.42 -6.15
CA GLN A 117 7.47 -1.84 -5.81
C GLN A 117 7.81 -2.09 -4.34
N ARG A 118 8.80 -1.36 -3.78
CA ARG A 118 9.12 -1.44 -2.34
C ARG A 118 7.95 -1.02 -1.47
N LEU A 119 7.21 0.01 -1.87
CA LEU A 119 6.02 0.47 -1.16
C LEU A 119 4.90 -0.59 -1.20
N GLN A 120 4.62 -1.18 -2.37
CA GLN A 120 3.66 -2.27 -2.51
C GLN A 120 4.06 -3.50 -1.67
N ALA A 121 5.34 -3.87 -1.67
CA ALA A 121 5.85 -4.97 -0.84
C ALA A 121 5.69 -4.67 0.66
N LYS A 122 6.00 -3.43 1.10
CA LYS A 122 5.77 -2.97 2.48
C LYS A 122 4.29 -3.09 2.84
N HIS A 123 3.39 -2.68 1.94
CA HIS A 123 1.93 -2.76 2.13
C HIS A 123 1.45 -4.20 2.26
N GLN A 124 1.89 -5.09 1.37
CA GLN A 124 1.56 -6.51 1.41
C GLN A 124 2.07 -7.18 2.69
N ALA A 125 3.33 -6.91 3.07
CA ALA A 125 3.92 -7.43 4.29
C ALA A 125 3.16 -6.95 5.54
N ALA A 126 2.72 -5.69 5.58
CA ALA A 126 1.90 -5.17 6.68
C ALA A 126 0.53 -5.87 6.76
N MET A 127 -0.13 -6.12 5.63
CA MET A 127 -1.40 -6.86 5.59
C MET A 127 -1.24 -8.30 6.09
N GLN A 128 -0.21 -9.00 5.61
CA GLN A 128 0.10 -10.36 6.07
C GLN A 128 0.42 -10.36 7.56
N LYS A 129 1.27 -9.45 8.04
CA LYS A 129 1.62 -9.34 9.46
C LYS A 129 0.38 -9.13 10.32
N THR A 130 -0.50 -8.21 9.95
CA THR A 130 -1.75 -7.96 10.67
C THR A 130 -2.65 -9.20 10.73
N HIS A 131 -2.73 -9.97 9.63
CA HIS A 131 -3.47 -11.23 9.60
C HIS A 131 -2.89 -12.25 10.59
N HIS A 132 -1.59 -12.55 10.47
CA HIS A 132 -0.92 -13.54 11.31
C HIS A 132 -0.96 -13.17 12.79
N GLU A 133 -0.73 -11.89 13.14
CA GLU A 133 -0.82 -11.43 14.52
C GLU A 133 -2.24 -11.56 15.09
N ALA A 134 -3.26 -11.38 14.26
CA ALA A 134 -4.64 -11.49 14.69
C ALA A 134 -5.04 -12.97 14.86
N GLU A 135 -4.65 -13.84 13.93
CA GLU A 135 -4.83 -15.29 14.08
C GLU A 135 -4.11 -15.84 15.32
N ALA A 136 -2.84 -15.48 15.53
CA ALA A 136 -2.07 -15.90 16.68
C ALA A 136 -2.66 -15.41 18.01
N ALA A 137 -3.36 -14.27 18.01
CA ALA A 137 -4.05 -13.74 19.17
C ALA A 137 -5.44 -14.38 19.40
N GLY A 138 -5.89 -15.29 18.53
CA GLY A 138 -7.20 -15.94 18.63
C GLY A 138 -8.38 -14.97 18.53
N VAL A 139 -8.21 -13.81 17.89
CA VAL A 139 -9.32 -12.88 17.69
C VAL A 139 -10.30 -13.39 16.64
N SER A 140 -11.56 -12.97 16.75
CA SER A 140 -12.63 -13.42 15.86
C SER A 140 -12.37 -13.02 14.39
N PRO A 141 -12.89 -13.77 13.40
CA PRO A 141 -12.77 -13.42 11.99
C PRO A 141 -13.29 -12.02 11.65
N ALA A 142 -14.32 -11.54 12.35
CA ALA A 142 -14.85 -10.20 12.19
C ALA A 142 -13.85 -9.11 12.61
N GLU A 143 -13.12 -9.34 13.70
CA GLU A 143 -12.06 -8.41 14.15
C GLU A 143 -10.83 -8.50 13.25
N ILE A 144 -10.44 -9.68 12.74
CA ILE A 144 -9.39 -9.82 11.72
C ILE A 144 -9.75 -8.95 10.49
N LYS A 145 -10.96 -9.10 9.97
CA LYS A 145 -11.45 -8.31 8.83
C LYS A 145 -11.38 -6.80 9.11
N ARG A 146 -11.79 -6.36 10.30
CA ARG A 146 -11.72 -4.94 10.68
C ARG A 146 -10.28 -4.42 10.69
N ARG A 147 -9.33 -5.17 11.26
CA ARG A 147 -7.92 -4.77 11.29
C ARG A 147 -7.33 -4.66 9.88
N LEU A 148 -7.68 -5.58 8.99
CA LEU A 148 -7.28 -5.51 7.58
C LEU A 148 -7.90 -4.31 6.85
N GLU A 149 -9.15 -3.96 7.16
CA GLU A 149 -9.78 -2.74 6.64
C GLU A 149 -9.09 -1.47 7.17
N ALA A 150 -8.71 -1.43 8.45
CA ALA A 150 -7.94 -0.32 9.00
C ALA A 150 -6.57 -0.17 8.31
N GLN A 151 -5.87 -1.29 8.06
CA GLN A 151 -4.62 -1.29 7.32
C GLN A 151 -4.81 -0.80 5.87
N ARG A 152 -5.89 -1.20 5.18
CA ARG A 152 -6.22 -0.67 3.84
C ARG A 152 -6.50 0.82 3.84
N ARG A 153 -7.21 1.34 4.84
CA ARG A 153 -7.45 2.79 5.00
C ARG A 153 -6.15 3.56 5.19
N LEU A 154 -5.21 3.02 5.94
CA LEU A 154 -3.88 3.62 6.10
C LEU A 154 -3.12 3.66 4.76
N GLN A 155 -3.17 2.58 3.97
CA GLN A 155 -2.55 2.53 2.63
C GLN A 155 -3.18 3.52 1.66
N GLN A 156 -4.51 3.62 1.65
CA GLN A 156 -5.23 4.61 0.84
C GLN A 156 -4.87 6.04 1.24
N ALA A 157 -4.82 6.32 2.55
CA ALA A 157 -4.40 7.63 3.06
C ALA A 157 -2.94 7.97 2.69
N GLU A 158 -2.03 6.99 2.70
CA GLU A 158 -0.62 7.19 2.29
C GLU A 158 -0.53 7.52 0.80
N ALA A 159 -1.31 6.85 -0.04
CA ALA A 159 -1.39 7.12 -1.47
C ALA A 159 -1.97 8.52 -1.77
N GLU A 160 -3.05 8.92 -1.08
CA GLU A 160 -3.63 10.27 -1.17
C GLU A 160 -2.62 11.34 -0.77
N ALA A 161 -1.92 11.15 0.36
CA ALA A 161 -0.93 12.10 0.85
C ALA A 161 0.26 12.22 -0.13
N TRP A 162 0.69 11.11 -0.74
CA TRP A 162 1.69 11.14 -1.79
C TRP A 162 1.22 11.95 -3.01
N GLN A 163 -0.01 11.75 -3.47
CA GLN A 163 -0.58 12.51 -4.59
C GLN A 163 -0.69 14.00 -4.25
N GLN A 164 -1.17 14.35 -3.07
CA GLN A 164 -1.24 15.73 -2.58
C GLN A 164 0.14 16.38 -2.54
N LYS A 165 1.14 15.65 -2.04
CA LYS A 165 2.54 16.11 -2.03
C LYS A 165 3.06 16.39 -3.44
N MET A 166 2.82 15.49 -4.40
CA MET A 166 3.28 15.69 -5.78
C MET A 166 2.61 16.89 -6.45
N ARG A 167 1.29 17.06 -6.26
CA ARG A 167 0.54 18.25 -6.75
C ARG A 167 1.06 19.54 -6.13
N ALA A 168 1.27 19.55 -4.82
CA ALA A 168 1.75 20.72 -4.10
C ALA A 168 3.18 21.11 -4.52
N ARG A 169 4.04 20.12 -4.82
CA ARG A 169 5.38 20.37 -5.39
C ARG A 169 5.31 21.02 -6.78
N GLN A 170 4.44 20.54 -7.66
CA GLN A 170 4.26 21.10 -8.99
C GLN A 170 3.70 22.54 -8.93
N GLN A 171 2.69 22.77 -8.09
CA GLN A 171 2.11 24.10 -7.86
C GLN A 171 3.15 25.08 -7.33
N ALA A 172 3.92 24.69 -6.30
CA ALA A 172 4.97 25.54 -5.74
C ALA A 172 6.05 25.89 -6.77
N ALA A 173 6.40 24.94 -7.66
CA ALA A 173 7.35 25.20 -8.73
C ALA A 173 6.78 26.17 -9.78
N SER A 174 5.53 25.97 -10.20
CA SER A 174 4.84 26.84 -11.17
C SER A 174 4.69 28.27 -10.66
N GLU A 175 4.18 28.44 -9.44
CA GLU A 175 3.96 29.76 -8.85
C GLU A 175 5.27 30.52 -8.63
N ALA A 176 6.35 29.83 -8.27
CA ALA A 176 7.67 30.43 -8.12
C ALA A 176 8.24 30.89 -9.47
N ALA A 177 8.08 30.07 -10.52
CA ALA A 177 8.49 30.42 -11.88
C ALA A 177 7.70 31.60 -12.44
N GLU A 178 6.38 31.64 -12.25
CA GLU A 178 5.51 32.76 -12.67
C GLU A 178 5.89 34.08 -11.98
N LYS A 179 6.38 34.02 -10.74
CA LYS A 179 6.90 35.17 -10.00
C LYS A 179 8.30 35.61 -10.44
N GLY A 180 8.87 34.98 -11.47
CA GLY A 180 10.21 35.28 -11.97
C GLY A 180 11.32 34.94 -10.97
N GLN A 181 11.06 34.03 -10.03
CA GLN A 181 12.03 33.66 -9.01
C GLN A 181 13.18 32.85 -9.61
N SER A 182 14.37 32.98 -9.01
CA SER A 182 15.54 32.21 -9.41
C SER A 182 15.34 30.70 -9.16
N ALA A 183 16.09 29.86 -9.86
CA ALA A 183 16.04 28.40 -9.67
C ALA A 183 16.26 27.98 -8.19
N ALA A 184 17.11 28.69 -7.45
CA ALA A 184 17.36 28.45 -6.04
C ALA A 184 16.14 28.77 -5.15
N GLU A 185 15.39 29.82 -5.50
CA GLU A 185 14.16 30.20 -4.79
C GLU A 185 13.02 29.24 -5.09
N VAL A 186 12.88 28.80 -6.35
CA VAL A 186 11.95 27.73 -6.76
C VAL A 186 12.24 26.46 -5.97
N GLU A 187 13.51 26.02 -5.90
CA GLU A 187 13.91 24.84 -5.15
C GLU A 187 13.60 24.99 -3.65
N LYS A 188 13.85 26.18 -3.08
CA LYS A 188 13.51 26.48 -1.68
C LYS A 188 12.01 26.39 -1.43
N ALA A 189 11.17 26.93 -2.31
CA ALA A 189 9.71 26.87 -2.21
C ALA A 189 9.20 25.41 -2.27
N VAL A 190 9.67 24.63 -3.25
CA VAL A 190 9.33 23.21 -3.41
C VAL A 190 9.75 22.40 -2.17
N LYS A 191 10.95 22.64 -1.62
CA LYS A 191 11.42 22.00 -0.39
C LYS A 191 10.54 22.36 0.82
N ALA A 192 10.14 23.62 0.95
CA ALA A 192 9.28 24.07 2.04
C ALA A 192 7.92 23.36 2.01
N VAL A 193 7.26 23.32 0.84
CA VAL A 193 5.98 22.63 0.67
C VAL A 193 6.10 21.13 0.88
N THR A 194 7.18 20.51 0.39
CA THR A 194 7.44 19.08 0.62
C THR A 194 7.51 18.75 2.11
N ARG A 195 8.26 19.54 2.89
CA ARG A 195 8.37 19.37 4.35
C ARG A 195 7.03 19.54 5.06
N ALA A 196 6.22 20.52 4.65
CA ALA A 196 4.90 20.74 5.22
C ALA A 196 3.97 19.54 4.96
N GLN A 197 4.00 18.98 3.74
CA GLN A 197 3.21 17.80 3.39
C GLN A 197 3.68 16.53 4.12
N ASP A 198 4.99 16.35 4.29
CA ASP A 198 5.55 15.23 5.06
C ASP A 198 5.15 15.34 6.55
N ALA A 199 5.14 16.54 7.13
CA ALA A 199 4.69 16.76 8.51
C ALA A 199 3.18 16.49 8.67
N ALA A 200 2.35 17.00 7.75
CA ALA A 200 0.91 16.74 7.75
C ALA A 200 0.59 15.24 7.60
N TRP A 201 1.34 14.52 6.76
CA TRP A 201 1.23 13.07 6.66
C TRP A 201 1.60 12.38 7.98
N ALA A 202 2.72 12.77 8.62
CA ALA A 202 3.14 12.18 9.89
C ALA A 202 2.09 12.35 10.99
N GLU A 203 1.44 13.52 11.08
CA GLU A 203 0.33 13.75 12.01
C GLU A 203 -0.89 12.87 11.70
N ARG A 204 -1.27 12.76 10.42
CA ARG A 204 -2.40 11.91 9.97
C ARG A 204 -2.12 10.43 10.22
N GLU A 205 -0.92 9.96 9.90
CA GLU A 205 -0.46 8.58 10.14
C GLU A 205 -0.50 8.25 11.63
N ALA A 206 0.05 9.13 12.48
CA ALA A 206 0.02 8.97 13.92
C ALA A 206 -1.42 8.89 14.47
N ALA A 207 -2.33 9.74 13.95
CA ALA A 207 -3.74 9.72 14.34
C ALA A 207 -4.45 8.42 13.93
N LEU A 208 -4.19 7.90 12.72
CA LEU A 208 -4.75 6.64 12.24
C LEU A 208 -4.26 5.43 13.07
N LEU A 209 -2.95 5.38 13.36
CA LEU A 209 -2.37 4.32 14.19
C LEU A 209 -2.86 4.41 15.64
N ALA A 210 -3.01 5.62 16.20
CA ALA A 210 -3.57 5.82 17.52
C ALA A 210 -5.03 5.37 17.60
N ALA A 211 -5.85 5.72 16.60
CA ALA A 211 -7.24 5.29 16.51
C ALA A 211 -7.37 3.76 16.42
N GLU A 212 -6.53 3.11 15.61
CA GLU A 212 -6.48 1.65 15.53
C GLU A 212 -6.05 1.02 16.85
N GLY A 213 -5.06 1.61 17.54
CA GLY A 213 -4.62 1.19 18.87
C GLY A 213 -5.73 1.28 19.93
N VAL A 214 -6.51 2.36 19.94
CA VAL A 214 -7.69 2.51 20.81
C VAL A 214 -8.70 1.42 20.49
N ALA A 215 -9.09 1.29 19.22
CA ALA A 215 -10.09 0.31 18.81
C ALA A 215 -9.64 -1.14 19.09
N ARG A 216 -8.35 -1.46 19.02
CA ARG A 216 -7.81 -2.79 19.41
C ARG A 216 -7.98 -3.05 20.91
N ARG A 217 -7.78 -2.03 21.76
CA ARG A 217 -8.01 -2.14 23.22
C ARG A 217 -9.49 -2.32 23.53
N GLU A 218 -10.37 -1.53 22.91
CA GLU A 218 -11.82 -1.66 23.08
C GLU A 218 -12.31 -3.06 22.68
N ALA A 219 -11.82 -3.60 21.55
CA ALA A 219 -12.17 -4.94 21.11
C ALA A 219 -11.68 -6.03 22.09
N ALA A 220 -10.46 -5.89 22.61
CA ALA A 220 -9.92 -6.80 23.62
C ALA A 220 -10.71 -6.75 24.94
N GLU A 221 -11.13 -5.55 25.37
CA GLU A 221 -11.97 -5.38 26.55
C GLU A 221 -13.36 -5.99 26.35
N ALA A 222 -14.00 -5.74 25.21
CA ALA A 222 -15.29 -6.35 24.89
C ALA A 222 -15.20 -7.89 24.86
N ALA A 223 -14.12 -8.45 24.30
CA ALA A 223 -13.89 -9.89 24.32
C ALA A 223 -13.71 -10.43 25.75
N ARG A 224 -12.97 -9.72 26.61
CA ARG A 224 -12.83 -10.07 28.04
C ARG A 224 -14.16 -10.03 28.77
N GLN A 225 -14.97 -9.00 28.53
CA GLN A 225 -16.31 -8.86 29.13
C GLN A 225 -17.26 -9.96 28.66
N LEU A 226 -17.20 -10.34 27.39
CA LEU A 226 -18.01 -11.44 26.88
C LEU A 226 -17.66 -12.78 27.55
N ALA A 227 -16.38 -12.98 27.87
CA ALA A 227 -15.89 -14.16 28.58
C ALA A 227 -16.09 -14.11 30.11
N ASP A 228 -16.36 -12.93 30.69
CA ASP A 228 -16.53 -12.77 32.12
C ASP A 228 -17.87 -13.37 32.57
N ALA A 229 -17.79 -14.49 33.29
CA ALA A 229 -18.94 -15.22 33.83
C ALA A 229 -19.75 -14.39 34.87
N SER A 230 -19.15 -13.38 35.49
CA SER A 230 -19.81 -12.55 36.52
C SER A 230 -20.82 -11.54 35.95
N LEU A 231 -20.72 -11.17 34.67
CA LEU A 231 -21.69 -10.28 34.04
C LEU A 231 -23.08 -10.94 33.97
N SER A 232 -24.14 -10.13 34.00
CA SER A 232 -25.49 -10.68 33.87
C SER A 232 -25.71 -11.23 32.45
N PRO A 233 -26.57 -12.25 32.27
CA PRO A 233 -26.94 -12.74 30.94
C PRO A 233 -27.51 -11.65 30.02
N GLU A 234 -28.24 -10.69 30.58
CA GLU A 234 -28.76 -9.53 29.86
C GLU A 234 -27.63 -8.65 29.32
N ILE A 235 -26.63 -8.34 30.16
CA ILE A 235 -25.49 -7.52 29.75
C ILE A 235 -24.71 -8.21 28.62
N ARG A 236 -24.44 -9.52 28.77
CA ARG A 236 -23.76 -10.32 27.74
C ARG A 236 -24.53 -10.37 26.43
N ARG A 237 -25.86 -10.40 26.46
CA ARG A 237 -26.71 -10.40 25.26
C ARG A 237 -26.63 -9.07 24.50
N ILE A 238 -26.49 -7.95 25.20
CA ILE A 238 -26.42 -6.61 24.59
C ILE A 238 -25.00 -6.32 24.09
N LEU A 239 -23.97 -6.86 24.75
CA LEU A 239 -22.58 -6.65 24.38
C LEU A 239 -22.32 -7.07 22.92
N LEU A 240 -21.70 -6.18 22.14
CA LEU A 240 -21.42 -6.30 20.71
C LEU A 240 -22.66 -6.46 19.81
N ALA A 241 -23.87 -6.30 20.36
CA ALA A 241 -25.11 -6.40 19.61
C ALA A 241 -25.47 -5.11 18.89
N ARG A 242 -26.22 -5.25 17.79
CA ARG A 242 -26.94 -4.14 17.15
C ARG A 242 -28.13 -3.78 18.02
N VAL A 243 -28.26 -2.51 18.38
CA VAL A 243 -29.27 -2.02 19.32
C VAL A 243 -30.04 -0.83 18.74
N ARG A 244 -31.32 -0.72 19.10
CA ARG A 244 -32.14 0.48 18.93
C ARG A 244 -32.25 1.21 20.25
N ILE A 245 -32.07 2.52 20.21
CA ILE A 245 -32.16 3.42 21.36
C ILE A 245 -33.62 3.79 21.60
N GLY A 246 -34.07 3.74 22.85
CA GLY A 246 -35.42 4.14 23.23
C GLY A 246 -35.51 4.62 24.67
N GLY A 247 -36.59 5.32 25.01
CA GLY A 247 -36.89 5.74 26.38
C GLY A 247 -35.95 6.81 26.95
N LEU A 248 -35.19 7.53 26.12
CA LEU A 248 -34.40 8.67 26.57
C LEU A 248 -35.29 9.90 26.71
N SER A 249 -35.40 10.41 27.94
CA SER A 249 -36.14 11.65 28.25
C SER A 249 -35.29 12.90 28.02
N ALA A 250 -34.00 12.85 28.34
CA ALA A 250 -33.09 13.98 28.21
C ALA A 250 -32.64 14.24 26.75
N ARG A 251 -32.68 13.22 25.89
CA ARG A 251 -32.29 13.28 24.48
C ARG A 251 -33.29 12.49 23.63
N PRO A 252 -34.54 12.96 23.49
CA PRO A 252 -35.56 12.26 22.72
C PRO A 252 -35.24 12.20 21.23
N ASP A 253 -34.38 13.09 20.73
CA ASP A 253 -33.82 13.10 19.37
C ASP A 253 -33.03 11.82 19.03
N LEU A 254 -32.58 11.09 20.03
CA LEU A 254 -31.84 9.84 19.86
C LEU A 254 -32.74 8.60 19.87
N ASN A 255 -34.00 8.72 20.31
CA ASN A 255 -34.92 7.59 20.32
C ASN A 255 -35.25 7.18 18.88
N GLY A 256 -35.27 5.87 18.63
CA GLY A 256 -35.45 5.28 17.31
C GLY A 256 -34.14 5.15 16.52
N ARG A 257 -33.04 5.80 16.93
CA ARG A 257 -31.74 5.61 16.30
C ARG A 257 -31.14 4.26 16.64
N GLU A 258 -30.27 3.79 15.75
CA GLU A 258 -29.59 2.51 15.89
C GLU A 258 -28.09 2.68 16.09
N GLY A 259 -27.47 1.67 16.67
CA GLY A 259 -26.04 1.64 16.91
C GLY A 259 -25.54 0.27 17.35
N VAL A 260 -24.27 0.20 17.71
CA VAL A 260 -23.63 -1.03 18.21
C VAL A 260 -23.14 -0.79 19.64
N ALA A 261 -23.56 -1.66 20.57
CA ALA A 261 -23.08 -1.62 21.95
C ALA A 261 -21.67 -2.22 22.03
N LYS A 262 -20.64 -1.37 22.05
CA LYS A 262 -19.24 -1.78 21.95
C LYS A 262 -18.71 -2.45 23.22
N MET A 263 -19.02 -1.86 24.38
CA MET A 263 -18.52 -2.34 25.67
C MET A 263 -19.48 -1.97 26.81
N TRP A 264 -19.37 -2.70 27.91
CA TRP A 264 -20.04 -2.40 29.17
C TRP A 264 -19.11 -1.64 30.11
N VAL A 265 -19.49 -0.44 30.54
CA VAL A 265 -18.74 0.36 31.51
C VAL A 265 -19.27 0.07 32.90
N VAL A 266 -18.60 -0.85 33.61
CA VAL A 266 -19.02 -1.35 34.93
C VAL A 266 -19.25 -0.21 35.94
N GLU A 267 -18.29 0.71 36.05
CA GLU A 267 -18.34 1.85 36.98
C GLU A 267 -19.59 2.71 36.83
N LYS A 268 -20.07 2.87 35.60
CA LYS A 268 -21.22 3.72 35.26
C LYS A 268 -22.50 2.92 35.08
N SER A 269 -22.41 1.59 35.08
CA SER A 269 -23.50 0.66 34.74
C SER A 269 -24.21 1.05 33.44
N ARG A 270 -23.41 1.33 32.39
CA ARG A 270 -23.88 1.80 31.08
C ARG A 270 -23.09 1.14 29.95
N PHE A 271 -23.73 0.96 28.81
CA PHE A 271 -23.08 0.57 27.56
C PHE A 271 -22.50 1.79 26.85
N ALA A 272 -21.28 1.67 26.36
CA ALA A 272 -20.76 2.55 25.34
C ALA A 272 -21.32 2.11 23.98
N VAL A 273 -22.30 2.85 23.47
CA VAL A 273 -22.98 2.59 22.20
C VAL A 273 -22.44 3.54 21.15
N LEU A 274 -21.92 2.99 20.06
CA LEU A 274 -21.58 3.76 18.87
C LEU A 274 -22.85 3.90 18.02
N VAL A 275 -23.42 5.10 18.00
CA VAL A 275 -24.65 5.40 17.26
C VAL A 275 -24.31 5.71 15.81
N ASP A 276 -25.05 5.14 14.87
CA ASP A 276 -24.84 5.37 13.45
C ASP A 276 -25.06 6.84 13.10
N GLY A 277 -24.17 7.39 12.28
CA GLY A 277 -24.30 8.74 11.74
C GLY A 277 -25.54 8.88 10.84
N GLN A 278 -26.16 10.06 10.82
CA GLN A 278 -27.13 10.43 9.78
C GLN A 278 -26.46 11.44 8.83
N GLY A 279 -26.42 11.10 7.54
CA GLY A 279 -25.81 11.95 6.51
C GLY A 279 -24.31 12.18 6.75
N ALA A 280 -23.87 13.44 6.73
CA ALA A 280 -22.47 13.83 6.93
C ALA A 280 -22.01 13.88 8.41
N LYS A 281 -22.88 13.56 9.38
CA LYS A 281 -22.50 13.57 10.80
C LYS A 281 -21.77 12.28 11.17
N ALA A 282 -20.59 12.42 11.77
CA ALA A 282 -19.81 11.31 12.30
C ALA A 282 -20.61 10.51 13.35
N ALA A 283 -20.30 9.21 13.45
CA ALA A 283 -20.83 8.35 14.50
C ALA A 283 -20.47 8.90 15.89
N GLU A 284 -21.42 8.88 16.82
CA GLU A 284 -21.26 9.41 18.18
C GLU A 284 -21.25 8.26 19.18
N GLN A 285 -20.31 8.27 20.14
CA GLN A 285 -20.27 7.28 21.22
C GLN A 285 -21.03 7.82 22.44
N LEU A 286 -22.02 7.07 22.93
CA LEU A 286 -22.89 7.46 24.04
C LEU A 286 -22.92 6.41 25.15
N LEU A 287 -23.04 6.87 26.39
CA LEU A 287 -23.20 5.99 27.56
C LEU A 287 -24.67 5.82 27.94
N LEU A 288 -25.24 4.67 27.57
CA LEU A 288 -26.67 4.37 27.70
C LEU A 288 -26.93 3.22 28.67
N LYS A 289 -28.04 3.27 29.41
CA LYS A 289 -28.43 2.16 30.30
C LYS A 289 -28.97 1.00 29.47
N ALA A 290 -28.84 -0.23 29.97
CA ALA A 290 -29.41 -1.43 29.36
C ALA A 290 -30.91 -1.26 29.04
N ALA A 291 -31.68 -0.67 29.98
CA ALA A 291 -33.11 -0.41 29.83
C ALA A 291 -33.49 0.52 28.65
N ASN A 292 -32.53 1.27 28.10
CA ASN A 292 -32.73 2.15 26.96
C ASN A 292 -32.36 1.49 25.62
N LEU A 293 -31.99 0.21 25.62
CA LEU A 293 -31.48 -0.50 24.46
C LEU A 293 -32.35 -1.71 24.14
N THR A 294 -32.82 -1.79 22.90
CA THR A 294 -33.50 -2.97 22.37
C THR A 294 -32.56 -3.68 21.39
N VAL A 295 -32.22 -4.94 21.66
CA VAL A 295 -31.37 -5.74 20.77
C VAL A 295 -32.12 -6.05 19.47
N LEU A 296 -31.59 -5.57 18.35
CA LEU A 296 -32.09 -5.87 16.99
C LEU A 296 -31.40 -7.11 16.43
N GLN A 297 -30.09 -7.22 16.60
CA GLN A 297 -29.29 -8.36 16.12
C GLN A 297 -28.22 -8.69 17.16
N PRO A 298 -28.14 -9.93 17.66
CA PRO A 298 -27.12 -10.34 18.62
C PRO A 298 -25.73 -10.35 17.98
N ALA A 299 -24.70 -10.26 18.83
CA ALA A 299 -23.31 -10.35 18.40
C ALA A 299 -23.07 -11.64 17.60
N GLY A 300 -22.78 -11.52 16.30
CA GLY A 300 -22.53 -12.66 15.40
C GLY A 300 -23.60 -12.92 14.33
N GLY A 301 -24.71 -12.18 14.32
CA GLY A 301 -25.62 -12.18 13.17
C GLY A 301 -24.99 -11.41 12.01
N GLY A 302 -24.51 -12.10 10.99
CA GLY A 302 -24.07 -11.48 9.74
C GLY A 302 -25.21 -10.66 9.13
N GLY A 303 -24.97 -9.38 8.91
CA GLY A 303 -25.91 -8.43 8.32
C GLY A 303 -25.15 -7.28 7.70
N GLY A 304 -24.43 -7.57 6.61
CA GLY A 304 -24.00 -6.52 5.70
C GLY A 304 -25.22 -5.88 5.04
N GLY A 305 -25.13 -4.58 4.81
CA GLY A 305 -26.00 -3.88 3.86
C GLY A 305 -26.75 -2.68 4.43
N SER A 306 -26.27 -1.48 4.10
CA SER A 306 -26.99 -0.42 3.37
C SER A 306 -26.17 0.88 3.46
N GLY A 307 -25.75 1.59 2.43
CA GLY A 307 -25.85 1.54 0.95
C GLY A 307 -24.77 2.52 0.43
N ALA A 308 -24.26 2.45 -0.80
CA ALA A 308 -24.99 2.48 -2.05
C ALA A 308 -24.30 1.64 -3.14
N ALA A 309 -25.11 0.91 -3.89
CA ALA A 309 -24.75 0.40 -5.20
C ALA A 309 -24.65 1.59 -6.16
N ALA A 310 -23.44 1.86 -6.66
CA ALA A 310 -23.27 2.54 -7.93
C ALA A 310 -23.22 1.44 -8.99
N GLU A 311 -24.15 1.53 -9.94
CA GLU A 311 -24.18 0.71 -11.13
C GLU A 311 -22.82 0.82 -11.85
N GLU A 312 -22.15 -0.31 -12.06
CA GLU A 312 -21.05 -0.40 -13.02
C GLU A 312 -21.68 -0.32 -14.41
N GLU A 313 -21.74 0.90 -14.94
CA GLU A 313 -22.00 1.17 -16.34
C GLU A 313 -20.82 0.62 -17.16
N GLU A 314 -21.08 -0.48 -17.86
CA GLU A 314 -20.19 -1.15 -18.80
C GLU A 314 -19.73 -0.15 -19.89
N PRO A 315 -18.42 0.04 -20.14
CA PRO A 315 -17.98 1.00 -21.16
C PRO A 315 -18.40 0.52 -22.55
N PRO A 316 -18.98 1.38 -23.41
CA PRO A 316 -19.39 0.98 -24.74
C PRO A 316 -18.17 0.63 -25.62
N PRO A 317 -18.30 -0.32 -26.55
CA PRO A 317 -17.22 -0.70 -27.44
C PRO A 317 -16.85 0.44 -28.39
N LEU A 318 -15.55 0.64 -28.58
CA LEU A 318 -15.00 1.56 -29.56
C LEU A 318 -15.20 0.98 -30.98
N GLU A 319 -15.98 1.67 -31.81
CA GLU A 319 -15.81 1.65 -33.28
C GLU A 319 -14.79 2.72 -33.69
#